data_AF-A0A7S3F4Y5-F1
#
_entry.id   AF-A0A7S3F4Y5-F1
#
_cell.length_a   1.000
_cell.length_b   1.000
_cell.length_c   1.000
_cell.angle_alpha   90.00
_cell.angle_beta   90.00
_cell.angle_gamma   90.00
#
_symmetry.space_group_name_H-M   'P 1'
#
loop_
_entity.id
_entity.type
_entity.pdbx_description
1 polymer ?
#
loop_
_entity_poly.entity_id
_entity_poly.type
_entity_poly.pdbx_seq_one_letter_code
_entity_poly.pdbx_strand_id
1 'polypeptide(L)'
;MCETSLDDPQLVFLATGVPSVLACVLNPDGAVEVQQTVSVEPAGVAVGWLTAHPSGKWLYVLISHQDQPGELRTFGVHETGCRQLAGAVVPSGGHQPCHAVIHRGHWLAVAHHSGDISIFNVRGGLPIAAGVVTLRCCKDGVDSSRVPSDGQWAHMAHGLAFSPSSRHLLAADAAQGVIVSMEFDFSTGALGSPVVHPTVVVPASDAMDASVGQVIAQLALGPRPRHIAFSEDGCSLMYLQESSEMLMVHHFDSDTGKVRPAYQAISTRAAGAPVVGNRGLSHCLRCVLSPSLVRWHADLAFSVAMRAGMSTASAIAVHTTSGVVLVSHRHLGGGRSWLVALRAFADPLFLPISRGVSAAQRYSRGPTVELGTNARHMVLDPQQRRLLVSVEGGLAVFTVSPTGELSHLATSVLPQEGGGAVTVGCVAVVGAG
;
A
#
# COMPACT_ATOMS: atom_id res chain seq x y z
N MET A 1 -6.34 -27.49 -9.47
CA MET A 1 -5.61 -26.83 -8.38
C MET A 1 -6.10 -27.48 -7.10
N CYS A 2 -5.23 -28.14 -6.34
CA CYS A 2 -5.60 -28.60 -5.01
C CYS A 2 -5.79 -27.35 -4.15
N GLU A 3 -6.96 -27.20 -3.52
CA GLU A 3 -7.12 -26.22 -2.45
C GLU A 3 -6.21 -26.66 -1.29
N THR A 4 -5.24 -25.82 -0.90
CA THR A 4 -4.52 -26.03 0.35
C THR A 4 -5.51 -25.94 1.50
N SER A 5 -5.50 -26.93 2.40
CA SER A 5 -6.30 -26.86 3.61
C SER A 5 -5.79 -25.72 4.49
N LEU A 6 -6.63 -25.16 5.36
CA LEU A 6 -6.14 -24.32 6.46
C LEU A 6 -5.22 -25.08 7.42
N ASP A 7 -5.29 -26.41 7.36
CA ASP A 7 -4.48 -27.34 8.13
C ASP A 7 -3.08 -27.54 7.53
N ASP A 8 -2.84 -27.04 6.32
CA ASP A 8 -1.52 -27.12 5.69
C ASP A 8 -0.69 -25.87 6.02
N PRO A 9 0.60 -26.02 6.34
CA PRO A 9 1.49 -24.88 6.53
C PRO A 9 1.62 -24.07 5.24
N GLN A 10 1.61 -22.74 5.37
CA GLN A 10 1.80 -21.82 4.24
C GLN A 10 3.18 -21.15 4.32
N LEU A 11 3.82 -20.95 3.16
CA LEU A 11 5.08 -20.24 3.10
C LEU A 11 4.84 -18.72 3.03
N VAL A 12 5.51 -17.98 3.91
CA VAL A 12 5.41 -16.52 4.06
C VAL A 12 6.79 -15.91 3.92
N PHE A 13 6.90 -14.83 3.17
CA PHE A 13 8.14 -14.08 3.00
C PHE A 13 8.02 -12.67 3.56
N LEU A 14 9.08 -12.22 4.23
CA LEU A 14 9.15 -10.92 4.87
C LEU A 14 10.32 -10.12 4.33
N ALA A 15 10.04 -8.91 3.88
CA ALA A 15 11.06 -7.90 3.65
C ALA A 15 11.34 -7.23 4.99
N THR A 16 12.58 -7.29 5.44
CA THR A 16 13.01 -6.62 6.67
C THR A 16 13.63 -5.28 6.32
N GLY A 17 13.65 -4.34 7.28
CA GLY A 17 14.32 -3.05 7.11
C GLY A 17 15.84 -3.13 6.96
N VAL A 18 16.41 -4.33 6.93
CA VAL A 18 17.84 -4.62 6.75
C VAL A 18 17.99 -5.44 5.43
N PRO A 19 19.22 -5.73 4.97
CA PRO A 19 19.42 -6.47 3.72
C PRO A 19 19.16 -7.98 3.91
N SER A 20 17.95 -8.37 4.33
CA SER A 20 17.55 -9.76 4.47
C SER A 20 16.11 -10.01 4.01
N VAL A 21 15.86 -11.24 3.56
CA VAL A 21 14.52 -11.79 3.35
C VAL A 21 14.35 -12.92 4.34
N LEU A 22 13.29 -12.88 5.16
CA LEU A 22 12.93 -14.00 6.01
C LEU A 22 11.95 -14.90 5.25
N ALA A 23 12.25 -16.18 5.16
CA ALA A 23 11.30 -17.21 4.78
C ALA A 23 10.76 -17.87 6.05
N CYS A 24 9.44 -17.85 6.18
CA CYS A 24 8.74 -18.31 7.35
C CYS A 24 7.67 -19.33 6.97
N VAL A 25 7.34 -20.22 7.89
CA VAL A 25 6.17 -21.08 7.80
C VAL A 25 5.08 -20.49 8.70
N LEU A 26 3.89 -20.35 8.14
CA LEU A 26 2.66 -20.06 8.85
C LEU A 26 1.95 -21.38 9.18
N ASN A 27 1.95 -21.73 10.45
CA ASN A 27 1.33 -22.95 10.97
C ASN A 27 -0.21 -22.83 11.02
N PRO A 28 -0.94 -23.96 11.10
CA PRO A 28 -2.39 -23.96 11.18
C PRO A 28 -2.96 -23.16 12.37
N ASP A 29 -2.24 -23.13 13.49
CA ASP A 29 -2.57 -22.37 14.70
C ASP A 29 -2.26 -20.86 14.60
N GLY A 30 -1.74 -20.40 13.45
CA GLY A 30 -1.40 -19.01 13.20
C GLY A 30 0.02 -18.61 13.60
N ALA A 31 0.78 -19.50 14.24
CA ALA A 31 2.18 -19.22 14.57
C ALA A 31 3.01 -19.07 13.29
N VAL A 32 3.86 -18.04 13.27
CA VAL A 32 4.82 -17.80 12.19
C VAL A 32 6.23 -18.11 12.69
N GLU A 33 6.87 -19.09 12.07
CA GLU A 33 8.20 -19.56 12.44
C GLU A 33 9.19 -19.29 11.31
N VAL A 34 10.33 -18.66 11.63
CA VAL A 34 11.39 -18.42 10.66
C VAL A 34 12.11 -19.73 10.35
N GLN A 35 12.11 -20.12 9.08
CA GLN A 35 12.83 -21.29 8.57
C GLN A 35 14.18 -20.93 7.99
N GLN A 36 14.26 -19.77 7.33
CA GLN A 36 15.45 -19.33 6.62
C GLN A 36 15.58 -17.80 6.67
N THR A 37 16.79 -17.32 6.93
CA THR A 37 17.18 -15.93 6.69
C THR A 37 18.08 -15.89 5.47
N VAL A 38 17.67 -15.15 4.44
CA VAL A 38 18.44 -14.99 3.20
C VAL A 38 19.02 -13.59 3.16
N SER A 39 20.34 -13.48 3.33
CA SER A 39 21.07 -12.21 3.18
C SER A 39 21.02 -11.73 1.74
N VAL A 40 20.86 -10.43 1.56
CA VAL A 40 20.84 -9.75 0.27
C VAL A 40 22.09 -8.89 0.15
N GLU A 41 23.00 -9.23 -0.76
CA GLU A 41 24.23 -8.45 -0.98
C GLU A 41 24.02 -7.29 -1.96
N PRO A 42 24.84 -6.22 -1.95
CA PRO A 42 25.85 -5.93 -0.93
C PRO A 42 25.21 -5.49 0.39
N ALA A 43 25.90 -5.68 1.50
CA ALA A 43 25.51 -5.09 2.78
C ALA A 43 25.22 -3.57 2.65
N GLY A 44 24.25 -3.07 3.43
CA GLY A 44 23.85 -1.65 3.43
C GLY A 44 22.72 -1.29 2.47
N VAL A 45 22.20 -2.23 1.69
CA VAL A 45 20.96 -2.04 0.92
C VAL A 45 19.72 -2.29 1.78
N ALA A 46 18.57 -1.76 1.35
CA ALA A 46 17.29 -2.01 2.00
C ALA A 46 16.38 -2.87 1.11
N VAL A 47 15.76 -3.90 1.70
CA VAL A 47 14.68 -4.64 1.03
C VAL A 47 13.39 -3.86 1.19
N GLY A 48 13.02 -3.10 0.15
CA GLY A 48 11.92 -2.14 0.22
C GLY A 48 10.54 -2.79 0.12
N TRP A 49 10.43 -3.84 -0.70
CA TRP A 49 9.18 -4.55 -0.98
C TRP A 49 9.48 -5.95 -1.52
N LEU A 50 8.53 -6.87 -1.38
CA LEU A 50 8.57 -8.14 -2.08
C LEU A 50 7.19 -8.55 -2.58
N THR A 51 7.12 -9.38 -3.61
CA THR A 51 5.85 -9.90 -4.12
C THR A 51 6.02 -11.33 -4.63
N ALA A 52 5.10 -12.21 -4.23
CA ALA A 52 5.11 -13.61 -4.64
C ALA A 52 4.37 -13.79 -5.96
N HIS A 53 4.93 -14.59 -6.86
CA HIS A 53 4.25 -14.97 -8.09
C HIS A 53 3.07 -15.92 -7.79
N PRO A 54 1.90 -15.78 -8.43
CA PRO A 54 0.74 -16.63 -8.18
C PRO A 54 0.97 -18.14 -8.38
N SER A 55 1.97 -18.52 -9.17
CA SER A 55 2.35 -19.94 -9.33
C SER A 55 3.05 -20.54 -8.11
N GLY A 56 3.40 -19.72 -7.10
CA GLY A 56 4.15 -20.11 -5.91
C GLY A 56 5.61 -20.50 -6.12
N LYS A 57 6.15 -20.35 -7.34
CA LYS A 57 7.52 -20.76 -7.70
C LYS A 57 8.54 -19.64 -7.62
N TRP A 58 8.09 -18.39 -7.63
CA TRP A 58 8.95 -17.23 -7.76
C TRP A 58 8.60 -16.16 -6.73
N LEU A 59 9.64 -15.52 -6.20
CA LEU A 59 9.54 -14.36 -5.33
C LEU A 59 10.37 -13.23 -5.94
N TYR A 60 9.77 -12.06 -6.07
CA TYR A 60 10.42 -10.86 -6.58
C TYR A 60 10.71 -9.93 -5.42
N VAL A 61 11.95 -9.48 -5.31
CA VAL A 61 12.45 -8.70 -4.18
C VAL A 61 13.00 -7.38 -4.73
N LEU A 62 12.48 -6.27 -4.22
CA LEU A 62 12.87 -4.93 -4.63
C LEU A 62 13.91 -4.38 -3.67
N ILE A 63 15.07 -4.02 -4.22
CA ILE A 63 16.20 -3.49 -3.48
C ILE A 63 16.31 -2.00 -3.76
N SER A 64 16.38 -1.23 -2.68
CA SER A 64 16.63 0.21 -2.75
C SER A 64 18.10 0.48 -2.43
N HIS A 65 18.70 1.34 -3.24
CA HIS A 65 20.01 1.92 -3.01
C HIS A 65 19.86 3.41 -2.64
N GLN A 66 20.87 3.98 -1.98
CA GLN A 66 20.86 5.40 -1.62
C GLN A 66 21.04 6.30 -2.86
N ASP A 67 22.05 6.00 -3.69
CA ASP A 67 22.50 6.94 -4.74
C ASP A 67 22.34 6.40 -6.18
N GLN A 68 21.64 5.29 -6.38
CA GLN A 68 21.44 4.69 -7.70
C GLN A 68 20.03 4.09 -7.85
N PRO A 69 19.58 3.80 -9.09
CA PRO A 69 18.32 3.12 -9.32
C PRO A 69 18.22 1.80 -8.53
N GLY A 70 16.99 1.42 -8.20
CA GLY A 70 16.71 0.17 -7.51
C GLY A 70 16.99 -1.05 -8.38
N GLU A 71 16.99 -2.21 -7.73
CA GLU A 71 17.10 -3.50 -8.39
C GLU A 71 15.85 -4.35 -8.13
N LEU A 72 15.50 -5.15 -9.13
CA LEU A 72 14.54 -6.23 -9.04
C LEU A 72 15.30 -7.55 -9.08
N ARG A 73 15.23 -8.31 -7.99
CA ARG A 73 15.88 -9.61 -7.84
C ARG A 73 14.87 -10.73 -7.79
N THR A 74 15.18 -11.83 -8.47
CA THR A 74 14.30 -13.00 -8.53
C THR A 74 14.84 -14.15 -7.69
N PHE A 75 13.96 -14.72 -6.88
CA PHE A 75 14.24 -15.86 -6.02
C PHE A 75 13.35 -17.04 -6.45
N GLY A 76 13.94 -18.22 -6.54
CA GLY A 76 13.19 -19.47 -6.65
C GLY A 76 12.68 -19.89 -5.28
N VAL A 77 11.38 -20.17 -5.20
CA VAL A 77 10.72 -20.66 -3.99
C VAL A 77 10.80 -22.19 -3.95
N HIS A 78 11.12 -22.72 -2.77
CA HIS A 78 11.12 -24.15 -2.47
C HIS A 78 10.39 -24.40 -1.13
N GLU A 79 10.23 -25.66 -0.74
CA GLU A 79 9.30 -26.11 0.32
C GLU A 79 9.36 -25.29 1.63
N THR A 80 10.56 -24.90 2.08
CA THR A 80 10.76 -24.20 3.35
C THR A 80 11.44 -22.84 3.19
N GLY A 81 11.60 -22.34 1.97
CA GLY A 81 12.52 -21.24 1.75
C GLY A 81 12.55 -20.65 0.35
N CYS A 82 13.57 -19.82 0.13
CA CYS A 82 13.87 -19.28 -1.18
C CYS A 82 15.37 -19.18 -1.42
N ARG A 83 15.75 -19.11 -2.69
CA ARG A 83 17.15 -18.88 -3.09
C ARG A 83 17.18 -17.91 -4.26
N GLN A 84 18.04 -16.89 -4.17
CA GLN A 84 18.26 -15.98 -5.29
C GLN A 84 18.77 -16.77 -6.50
N LEU A 85 18.15 -16.56 -7.66
CA LEU A 85 18.58 -17.19 -8.89
C LEU A 85 19.83 -16.46 -9.43
N ALA A 86 20.82 -17.23 -9.87
CA ALA A 86 22.05 -16.67 -10.43
C ALA A 86 21.74 -15.80 -11.65
N GLY A 87 22.28 -14.57 -11.69
CA GLY A 87 22.08 -13.64 -12.80
C GLY A 87 20.67 -13.03 -12.91
N ALA A 88 19.76 -13.31 -11.98
CA ALA A 88 18.39 -12.78 -12.01
C ALA A 88 18.26 -11.44 -11.26
N VAL A 89 19.18 -10.52 -11.56
CA VAL A 89 19.18 -9.14 -11.07
C VAL A 89 18.99 -8.23 -12.28
N VAL A 90 17.92 -7.44 -12.28
CA VAL A 90 17.65 -6.45 -13.33
C VAL A 90 17.42 -5.09 -12.68
N PRO A 91 17.70 -3.97 -13.39
CA PRO A 91 17.28 -2.66 -12.91
C PRO A 91 15.78 -2.62 -12.66
N SER A 92 15.33 -2.06 -11.54
CA SER A 92 13.89 -1.92 -11.25
C SER A 92 13.23 -0.85 -12.11
N GLY A 93 14.03 0.06 -12.70
CA GLY A 93 13.63 1.09 -13.66
C GLY A 93 13.51 2.50 -13.09
N GLY A 94 13.63 2.68 -11.76
CA GLY A 94 13.64 3.98 -11.10
C GLY A 94 14.34 3.91 -9.73
N HIS A 95 14.35 5.02 -8.98
CA HIS A 95 14.95 5.10 -7.64
C HIS A 95 13.93 4.82 -6.54
N GLN A 96 14.39 4.13 -5.48
CA GLN A 96 13.58 3.78 -4.30
C GLN A 96 12.27 3.06 -4.67
N PRO A 97 12.35 1.84 -5.25
CA PRO A 97 11.17 1.02 -5.49
C PRO A 97 10.44 0.74 -4.17
N CYS A 98 9.14 1.02 -4.13
CA CYS A 98 8.38 1.06 -2.87
C CYS A 98 7.14 0.16 -2.85
N HIS A 99 6.67 -0.29 -4.00
CA HIS A 99 5.47 -1.12 -4.15
C HIS A 99 5.50 -1.87 -5.47
N ALA A 100 4.96 -3.09 -5.47
CA ALA A 100 4.73 -3.82 -6.70
C ALA A 100 3.49 -4.72 -6.64
N VAL A 101 2.86 -4.90 -7.81
CA VAL A 101 1.69 -5.75 -8.01
C VAL A 101 1.88 -6.66 -9.21
N ILE A 102 1.45 -7.90 -9.08
CA ILE A 102 1.38 -8.85 -10.19
C ILE A 102 -0.04 -8.95 -10.70
N HIS A 103 -0.19 -8.90 -12.02
CA HIS A 103 -1.46 -9.13 -12.70
C HIS A 103 -1.46 -10.44 -13.46
N ARG A 104 -2.38 -11.34 -13.09
CA ARG A 104 -2.64 -12.64 -13.75
C ARG A 104 -1.38 -13.50 -13.96
N GLY A 105 -0.35 -13.35 -13.11
CA GLY A 105 0.93 -14.06 -13.25
C GLY A 105 1.70 -13.72 -14.53
N HIS A 106 1.36 -12.64 -15.23
CA HIS A 106 1.97 -12.27 -16.51
C HIS A 106 2.77 -10.99 -16.40
N TRP A 107 2.28 -10.02 -15.65
CA TRP A 107 2.82 -8.68 -15.61
C TRP A 107 3.10 -8.25 -14.18
N LEU A 108 4.29 -7.72 -13.93
CA LEU A 108 4.69 -7.10 -12.68
C LEU A 108 4.81 -5.59 -12.92
N ALA A 109 4.07 -4.78 -12.19
CA ALA A 109 4.22 -3.34 -12.17
C ALA A 109 4.90 -2.90 -10.88
N VAL A 110 5.89 -2.00 -11.00
CA VAL A 110 6.70 -1.50 -9.88
C VAL A 110 6.61 0.01 -9.81
N ALA A 111 6.27 0.55 -8.64
CA ALA A 111 6.28 1.97 -8.36
C ALA A 111 7.57 2.37 -7.64
N HIS A 112 8.03 3.57 -7.96
CA HIS A 112 9.23 4.17 -7.42
C HIS A 112 8.91 5.54 -6.82
N HIS A 113 9.51 5.87 -5.66
CA HIS A 113 9.33 7.21 -5.09
C HIS A 113 9.87 8.33 -5.99
N SER A 114 10.74 8.00 -6.94
CA SER A 114 11.15 8.87 -8.04
C SER A 114 10.07 9.10 -9.11
N GLY A 115 8.84 8.63 -8.90
CA GLY A 115 7.71 8.85 -9.83
C GLY A 115 7.69 7.90 -11.03
N ASP A 116 8.68 7.01 -11.17
CA ASP A 116 8.71 6.01 -12.23
C ASP A 116 7.81 4.81 -11.94
N ILE A 117 7.15 4.33 -12.99
CA ILE A 117 6.37 3.09 -13.00
C ILE A 117 6.97 2.18 -14.06
N SER A 118 7.50 1.03 -13.63
CA SER A 118 8.14 0.06 -14.53
C SER A 118 7.29 -1.20 -14.67
N ILE A 119 7.23 -1.75 -15.89
CA ILE A 119 6.47 -2.94 -16.24
C ILE A 119 7.43 -4.05 -16.69
N PHE A 120 7.25 -5.24 -16.12
CA PHE A 120 8.00 -6.44 -16.47
C PHE A 120 7.04 -7.57 -16.85
N ASN A 121 7.36 -8.29 -17.93
CA ASN A 121 6.76 -9.60 -18.17
C ASN A 121 7.40 -10.61 -17.22
N VAL A 122 6.56 -11.35 -16.49
CA VAL A 122 6.98 -12.32 -15.47
C VAL A 122 6.34 -13.69 -15.69
N ARG A 123 5.70 -13.93 -16.85
CA ARG A 123 5.01 -15.20 -17.15
C ARG A 123 5.94 -16.41 -17.08
N GLY A 124 7.20 -16.22 -17.47
CA GLY A 124 8.25 -17.25 -17.40
C GLY A 124 9.00 -17.31 -16.06
N GLY A 125 8.63 -16.48 -15.08
CA GLY A 125 9.31 -16.36 -13.79
C GLY A 125 10.48 -15.39 -13.76
N LEU A 126 11.28 -15.29 -14.82
CA LEU A 126 12.32 -14.26 -14.91
C LEU A 126 11.73 -12.95 -15.48
N PRO A 127 11.93 -11.80 -14.82
CA PRO A 127 11.43 -10.52 -15.30
C PRO A 127 12.10 -10.09 -16.61
N ILE A 128 11.28 -9.73 -17.60
CA ILE A 128 11.72 -9.10 -18.85
C ILE A 128 11.10 -7.71 -18.90
N ALA A 129 11.93 -6.66 -18.93
CA ALA A 129 11.45 -5.28 -18.99
C ALA A 129 10.60 -5.06 -20.25
N ALA A 130 9.41 -4.49 -20.08
CA ALA A 130 8.47 -4.19 -21.16
C ALA A 130 8.25 -2.69 -21.36
N GLY A 131 8.43 -1.88 -20.30
CA GLY A 131 8.34 -0.44 -20.41
C GLY A 131 8.53 0.28 -19.07
N VAL A 132 8.73 1.60 -19.17
CA VAL A 132 8.77 2.51 -18.03
C VAL A 132 8.03 3.79 -18.38
N VAL A 133 7.25 4.31 -17.43
CA VAL A 133 6.55 5.60 -17.53
C VAL A 133 6.86 6.43 -16.29
N THR A 134 7.35 7.64 -16.47
CA THR A 134 7.56 8.60 -15.37
C THR A 134 6.32 9.48 -15.21
N LEU A 135 5.78 9.57 -13.99
CA LEU A 135 4.68 10.48 -13.67
C LEU A 135 5.19 11.93 -13.67
N ARG A 136 5.13 12.62 -14.81
CA ARG A 136 5.50 14.04 -14.95
C ARG A 136 4.28 14.94 -14.92
N CYS A 137 3.47 14.81 -13.88
CA CYS A 137 2.21 15.54 -13.82
C CYS A 137 2.47 16.97 -13.31
N CYS A 138 2.44 17.92 -14.25
CA CYS A 138 2.59 19.34 -13.95
C CYS A 138 1.28 19.85 -13.35
N LYS A 139 1.32 20.41 -12.13
CA LYS A 139 0.42 21.53 -11.86
C LYS A 139 0.84 22.63 -12.81
N ASP A 140 -0.04 22.99 -13.75
CA ASP A 140 0.19 24.07 -14.69
C ASP A 140 0.82 25.29 -13.98
N GLY A 141 2.06 25.63 -14.35
CA GLY A 141 2.77 26.80 -13.84
C GLY A 141 3.94 26.55 -12.88
N VAL A 142 4.22 25.31 -12.45
CA VAL A 142 5.51 25.00 -11.81
C VAL A 142 6.50 24.61 -12.90
N ASP A 143 7.41 25.53 -13.20
CA ASP A 143 8.53 25.31 -14.11
C ASP A 143 9.34 24.08 -13.65
N SER A 144 9.34 23.02 -14.48
CA SER A 144 10.12 21.80 -14.27
C SER A 144 11.63 22.05 -14.16
N SER A 145 12.12 23.24 -14.53
CA SER A 145 13.51 23.66 -14.35
C SER A 145 13.85 24.15 -12.94
N ARG A 146 12.85 24.24 -12.04
CA ARG A 146 13.02 24.60 -10.62
C ARG A 146 12.69 23.44 -9.68
N VAL A 147 13.19 22.24 -9.99
CA VAL A 147 13.38 21.22 -8.96
C VAL A 147 14.55 21.71 -8.09
N PRO A 148 14.36 22.13 -6.83
CA PRO A 148 15.50 22.41 -5.98
C PRO A 148 16.23 21.08 -5.75
N SER A 149 17.56 21.13 -5.65
CA SER A 149 18.46 19.98 -5.57
C SER A 149 18.24 19.07 -4.35
N ASP A 150 17.20 19.32 -3.55
CA ASP A 150 16.81 18.65 -2.32
C ASP A 150 15.53 17.77 -2.45
N GLY A 151 14.92 17.66 -3.64
CA GLY A 151 13.86 16.67 -3.90
C GLY A 151 12.45 17.04 -3.43
N GLN A 152 12.14 18.32 -3.26
CA GLN A 152 10.79 18.74 -2.84
C GLN A 152 9.70 18.47 -3.91
N TRP A 153 8.88 17.43 -3.66
CA TRP A 153 7.49 17.18 -4.10
C TRP A 153 7.15 17.17 -5.61
N ALA A 154 8.06 16.77 -6.49
CA ALA A 154 7.77 16.70 -7.93
C ALA A 154 6.79 15.56 -8.29
N HIS A 155 7.11 14.31 -7.97
CA HIS A 155 6.30 13.12 -8.23
C HIS A 155 6.72 12.01 -7.28
N MET A 156 5.77 11.22 -6.78
CA MET A 156 6.06 10.09 -5.90
C MET A 156 5.02 8.99 -6.11
N ALA A 157 5.27 8.14 -7.10
CA ALA A 157 4.46 6.95 -7.31
C ALA A 157 4.58 6.05 -6.08
N HIS A 158 3.45 5.59 -5.56
CA HIS A 158 3.41 4.73 -4.39
C HIS A 158 2.54 3.50 -4.65
N GLY A 159 1.22 3.61 -4.53
CA GLY A 159 0.32 2.49 -4.73
C GLY A 159 0.02 2.25 -6.21
N LEU A 160 -0.03 0.98 -6.60
CA LEU A 160 -0.41 0.56 -7.95
C LEU A 160 -1.57 -0.43 -7.87
N ALA A 161 -2.47 -0.40 -8.86
CA ALA A 161 -3.49 -1.42 -9.04
C ALA A 161 -3.82 -1.59 -10.52
N PHE A 162 -3.77 -2.83 -11.01
CA PHE A 162 -4.38 -3.16 -12.29
C PHE A 162 -5.89 -3.21 -12.13
N SER A 163 -6.60 -2.58 -13.07
CA SER A 163 -8.05 -2.73 -13.16
C SER A 163 -8.44 -4.20 -13.41
N PRO A 164 -9.54 -4.70 -12.83
CA PRO A 164 -10.01 -6.07 -13.07
C PRO A 164 -10.26 -6.38 -14.55
N SER A 165 -10.67 -5.36 -15.33
CA SER A 165 -10.84 -5.46 -16.79
C SER A 165 -9.52 -5.70 -17.54
N SER A 166 -8.37 -5.54 -16.88
CA SER A 166 -7.02 -5.66 -17.47
C SER A 166 -6.71 -4.64 -18.56
N ARG A 167 -7.48 -3.55 -18.63
CA ARG A 167 -7.32 -2.49 -19.64
C ARG A 167 -6.58 -1.26 -19.13
N HIS A 168 -6.42 -1.14 -17.81
CA HIS A 168 -5.79 0.02 -17.19
C HIS A 168 -4.90 -0.38 -16.00
N LEU A 169 -3.82 0.39 -15.82
CA LEU A 169 -3.03 0.46 -14.60
C LEU A 169 -3.27 1.82 -13.93
N LEU A 170 -3.56 1.80 -12.63
CA LEU A 170 -3.73 3.00 -11.83
C LEU A 170 -2.57 3.16 -10.87
N ALA A 171 -2.17 4.40 -10.64
CA ALA A 171 -1.10 4.78 -9.75
C ALA A 171 -1.51 5.93 -8.82
N ALA A 172 -1.10 5.85 -7.56
CA ALA A 172 -1.21 6.94 -6.61
C ALA A 172 0.08 7.74 -6.64
N ASP A 173 0.00 9.01 -7.03
CA ASP A 173 1.10 9.96 -6.86
C ASP A 173 0.89 10.70 -5.52
N ALA A 174 1.59 10.20 -4.51
CA ALA A 174 1.46 10.66 -3.14
C ALA A 174 1.97 12.10 -2.97
N ALA A 175 2.98 12.52 -3.73
CA ALA A 175 3.55 13.86 -3.61
C ALA A 175 2.63 14.93 -4.23
N GLN A 176 2.07 14.63 -5.40
CA GLN A 176 1.21 15.58 -6.09
C GLN A 176 -0.25 15.54 -5.62
N GLY A 177 -0.66 14.45 -4.95
CA GLY A 177 -2.03 14.31 -4.48
C GLY A 177 -3.01 13.94 -5.60
N VAL A 178 -2.59 13.10 -6.55
CA VAL A 178 -3.41 12.70 -7.70
C VAL A 178 -3.45 11.19 -7.86
N ILE A 179 -4.54 10.70 -8.47
CA ILE A 179 -4.57 9.36 -9.05
C ILE A 179 -4.29 9.49 -10.54
N VAL A 180 -3.42 8.64 -11.07
CA VAL A 180 -3.11 8.58 -12.49
C VAL A 180 -3.62 7.26 -13.04
N SER A 181 -4.38 7.30 -14.13
CA SER A 181 -4.76 6.10 -14.89
C SER A 181 -4.00 6.07 -16.21
N MET A 182 -3.51 4.91 -16.60
CA MET A 182 -2.93 4.66 -17.92
C MET A 182 -3.66 3.47 -18.54
N GLU A 183 -3.96 3.56 -19.83
CA GLU A 183 -4.32 2.36 -20.59
C GLU A 183 -3.19 1.34 -20.52
N PHE A 184 -3.55 0.06 -20.47
CA PHE A 184 -2.64 -1.05 -20.36
C PHE A 184 -2.97 -2.08 -21.43
N ASP A 185 -2.04 -2.29 -22.34
CA ASP A 185 -2.13 -3.37 -23.32
C ASP A 185 -1.62 -4.67 -22.69
N PHE A 186 -2.55 -5.54 -22.29
CA PHE A 186 -2.21 -6.82 -21.67
C PHE A 186 -1.37 -7.75 -22.58
N SER A 187 -1.41 -7.57 -23.90
CA SER A 187 -0.65 -8.42 -24.83
C SER A 187 0.84 -8.05 -24.90
N THR A 188 1.15 -6.76 -24.77
CA THR A 188 2.51 -6.23 -24.93
C THR A 188 3.12 -5.72 -23.64
N GLY A 189 2.31 -5.40 -22.63
CA GLY A 189 2.73 -4.74 -21.40
C GLY A 189 2.87 -3.22 -21.55
N ALA A 190 2.52 -2.65 -22.71
CA ALA A 190 2.64 -1.23 -22.96
C ALA A 190 1.65 -0.41 -22.14
N LEU A 191 2.08 0.78 -21.71
CA LEU A 191 1.26 1.77 -21.03
C LEU A 191 0.96 2.92 -21.98
N GLY A 192 -0.31 3.33 -22.03
CA GLY A 192 -0.77 4.54 -22.71
C GLY A 192 -0.37 5.81 -21.95
N SER A 193 -0.74 6.96 -22.50
CA SER A 193 -0.46 8.25 -21.87
C SER A 193 -1.16 8.39 -20.51
N PRO A 194 -0.46 8.92 -19.48
CA PRO A 194 -1.06 9.23 -18.19
C PRO A 194 -2.26 10.16 -18.27
N VAL A 195 -3.36 9.78 -17.62
CA VAL A 195 -4.54 10.64 -17.39
C VAL A 195 -4.63 10.94 -15.90
N VAL A 196 -4.65 12.23 -15.55
CA VAL A 196 -4.62 12.70 -14.17
C VAL A 196 -6.02 12.92 -13.62
N HIS A 197 -6.27 12.37 -12.44
CA HIS A 197 -7.51 12.52 -11.67
C HIS A 197 -7.17 13.20 -10.33
N PRO A 198 -7.50 14.49 -10.17
CA PRO A 198 -7.26 15.21 -8.91
C PRO A 198 -7.97 14.54 -7.73
N THR A 199 -7.28 14.42 -6.60
CA THR A 199 -7.91 13.96 -5.35
C THR A 199 -8.40 15.15 -4.52
N VAL A 200 -9.37 14.89 -3.64
CA VAL A 200 -9.94 15.90 -2.75
C VAL A 200 -9.33 15.75 -1.37
N VAL A 201 -8.93 16.87 -0.77
CA VAL A 201 -8.54 16.93 0.64
C VAL A 201 -9.80 17.06 1.49
N VAL A 202 -10.11 16.04 2.30
CA VAL A 202 -11.16 16.14 3.33
C VAL A 202 -10.53 16.72 4.60
N PRO A 203 -10.88 17.95 5.05
CA PRO A 203 -10.20 18.59 6.17
C PRO A 203 -10.22 17.73 7.44
N ALA A 204 -9.05 17.53 8.05
CA ALA A 204 -8.93 16.75 9.28
C ALA A 204 -9.68 17.40 10.45
N SER A 205 -9.99 18.70 10.39
CA SER A 205 -10.84 19.39 11.38
C SER A 205 -12.30 18.98 11.35
N ASP A 206 -12.78 18.46 10.21
CA ASP A 206 -14.15 17.96 10.08
C ASP A 206 -14.26 16.54 10.67
N ALA A 207 -13.12 15.88 10.92
CA ALA A 207 -13.00 14.73 11.80
C ALA A 207 -12.72 15.21 13.23
N MET A 208 -13.66 15.00 14.15
CA MET A 208 -13.64 15.52 15.54
C MET A 208 -12.38 15.18 16.39
N ASP A 209 -11.45 14.36 15.90
CA ASP A 209 -10.35 13.74 16.65
C ASP A 209 -8.95 13.86 15.99
N ALA A 210 -8.67 14.91 15.21
CA ALA A 210 -7.35 15.10 14.61
C ALA A 210 -6.28 15.67 15.57
N SER A 211 -5.12 15.01 15.66
CA SER A 211 -3.95 15.52 16.39
C SER A 211 -3.35 16.75 15.70
N VAL A 212 -2.58 17.55 16.45
CA VAL A 212 -1.84 18.69 15.89
C VAL A 212 -0.90 18.22 14.77
N GLY A 213 -0.22 17.09 14.97
CA GLY A 213 0.62 16.48 13.93
C GLY A 213 -0.18 16.16 12.65
N GLN A 214 -1.40 15.66 12.78
CA GLN A 214 -2.26 15.38 11.62
C GLN A 214 -2.59 16.64 10.82
N VAL A 215 -2.95 17.73 11.51
CA VAL A 215 -3.29 19.00 10.86
C VAL A 215 -2.09 19.56 10.12
N ILE A 216 -0.90 19.53 10.75
CA ILE A 216 0.36 19.98 10.12
C ILE A 216 0.67 19.13 8.88
N ALA A 217 0.58 17.80 8.99
CA ALA A 217 0.83 16.89 7.87
C ALA A 217 -0.11 17.17 6.69
N GLN A 218 -1.40 17.38 6.96
CA GLN A 218 -2.36 17.65 5.89
C GLN A 218 -2.15 19.02 5.24
N LEU A 219 -1.83 20.07 6.02
CA LEU A 219 -1.53 21.39 5.48
C LEU A 219 -0.27 21.40 4.62
N ALA A 220 0.76 20.66 5.05
CA ALA A 220 2.04 20.59 4.36
C ALA A 220 1.99 19.71 3.11
N LEU A 221 1.32 18.56 3.19
CA LEU A 221 1.47 17.48 2.22
C LEU A 221 0.20 17.22 1.38
N GLY A 222 -0.93 17.81 1.76
CA GLY A 222 -2.20 17.59 1.08
C GLY A 222 -2.77 16.17 1.28
N PRO A 223 -3.45 15.61 0.27
CA PRO A 223 -4.25 14.39 0.40
C PRO A 223 -3.44 13.09 0.37
N ARG A 224 -2.22 13.10 -0.21
CA ARG A 224 -1.29 11.95 -0.28
C ARG A 224 -1.97 10.58 -0.48
N PRO A 225 -2.56 10.29 -1.66
CA PRO A 225 -3.02 8.94 -1.94
C PRO A 225 -1.83 7.97 -1.85
N ARG A 226 -2.01 6.86 -1.14
CA ARG A 226 -0.93 5.90 -0.81
C ARG A 226 -1.13 4.57 -1.49
N HIS A 227 -2.14 3.80 -1.10
CA HIS A 227 -2.45 2.50 -1.71
C HIS A 227 -3.82 2.53 -2.39
N ILE A 228 -3.98 1.72 -3.44
CA ILE A 228 -5.15 1.63 -4.30
C ILE A 228 -5.67 0.19 -4.27
N ALA A 229 -7.00 0.02 -4.29
CA ALA A 229 -7.65 -1.26 -4.50
C ALA A 229 -8.92 -1.09 -5.35
N PHE A 230 -9.37 -2.19 -5.94
CA PHE A 230 -10.65 -2.28 -6.64
C PHE A 230 -11.64 -3.12 -5.83
N SER A 231 -12.93 -2.83 -5.98
CA SER A 231 -13.98 -3.78 -5.64
C SER A 231 -13.90 -5.00 -6.55
N GLU A 232 -14.47 -6.12 -6.10
CA GLU A 232 -14.46 -7.38 -6.87
C GLU A 232 -15.12 -7.22 -8.25
N ASP A 233 -16.20 -6.44 -8.33
CA ASP A 233 -16.89 -6.14 -9.59
C ASP A 233 -16.12 -5.16 -10.50
N GLY A 234 -15.01 -4.60 -10.03
CA GLY A 234 -14.19 -3.61 -10.73
C GLY A 234 -14.85 -2.26 -10.98
N CYS A 235 -16.05 -2.03 -10.44
CA CYS A 235 -16.81 -0.80 -10.66
C CYS A 235 -16.42 0.33 -9.68
N SER A 236 -15.84 -0.02 -8.53
CA SER A 236 -15.38 0.93 -7.54
C SER A 236 -13.86 0.93 -7.41
N LEU A 237 -13.28 2.11 -7.56
CA LEU A 237 -11.91 2.41 -7.20
C LEU A 237 -11.86 2.93 -5.77
N MET A 238 -11.00 2.35 -4.96
CA MET A 238 -10.72 2.76 -3.60
C MET A 238 -9.26 3.17 -3.46
N TYR A 239 -9.00 4.27 -2.77
CA TYR A 239 -7.64 4.59 -2.35
C TYR A 239 -7.60 5.16 -0.95
N LEU A 240 -6.50 4.90 -0.26
CA LEU A 240 -6.21 5.44 1.05
C LEU A 240 -5.42 6.72 0.94
N GLN A 241 -5.85 7.73 1.68
CA GLN A 241 -5.07 8.94 1.92
C GLN A 241 -4.22 8.76 3.18
N GLU A 242 -2.90 8.82 3.02
CA GLU A 242 -1.94 8.58 4.11
C GLU A 242 -2.09 9.60 5.23
N SER A 243 -2.13 10.88 4.88
CA SER A 243 -2.07 12.03 5.80
C SER A 243 -3.44 12.48 6.31
N SER A 244 -4.54 12.01 5.75
CA SER A 244 -5.89 12.34 6.24
C SER A 244 -6.62 11.14 6.85
N GLU A 245 -6.06 9.94 6.72
CA GLU A 245 -6.67 8.69 7.20
C GLU A 245 -8.08 8.47 6.64
N MET A 246 -8.25 8.80 5.35
CA MET A 246 -9.51 8.68 4.63
C MET A 246 -9.43 7.55 3.60
N LEU A 247 -10.48 6.73 3.55
CA LEU A 247 -10.79 5.91 2.39
C LEU A 247 -11.66 6.75 1.44
N MET A 248 -11.17 6.93 0.22
CA MET A 248 -11.92 7.57 -0.86
C MET A 248 -12.48 6.50 -1.79
N VAL A 249 -13.77 6.58 -2.10
CA VAL A 249 -14.46 5.62 -2.95
C VAL A 249 -15.06 6.33 -4.16
N HIS A 250 -14.68 5.85 -5.33
CA HIS A 250 -14.97 6.45 -6.63
C HIS A 250 -15.57 5.40 -7.56
N HIS A 251 -16.45 5.83 -8.46
CA HIS A 251 -16.77 4.99 -9.61
C HIS A 251 -15.58 4.98 -10.58
N PHE A 252 -15.27 3.80 -11.09
CA PHE A 252 -14.28 3.60 -12.13
C PHE A 252 -14.96 3.20 -13.44
N ASP A 253 -14.66 3.96 -14.49
CA ASP A 253 -15.14 3.68 -15.84
C ASP A 253 -14.10 2.83 -16.56
N SER A 254 -14.34 1.51 -16.64
CA SER A 254 -13.33 0.56 -17.12
C SER A 254 -13.07 0.60 -18.62
N ASP A 255 -13.94 1.29 -19.38
CA ASP A 255 -13.79 1.48 -20.82
C ASP A 255 -12.90 2.68 -21.13
N THR A 256 -12.98 3.73 -20.31
CA THR A 256 -12.24 4.99 -20.52
C THR A 256 -11.07 5.21 -19.55
N GLY A 257 -10.97 4.39 -18.50
CA GLY A 257 -10.01 4.59 -17.41
C GLY A 257 -10.34 5.76 -16.49
N LYS A 258 -11.53 6.38 -16.64
CA LYS A 258 -11.87 7.60 -15.91
C LYS A 258 -12.26 7.30 -14.46
N VAL A 259 -11.65 8.03 -13.53
CA VAL A 259 -12.06 8.07 -12.13
C VAL A 259 -13.08 9.20 -11.95
N ARG A 260 -14.32 8.85 -11.60
CA ARG A 260 -15.37 9.86 -11.34
C ARG A 260 -15.15 10.51 -9.98
N PRO A 261 -15.80 11.65 -9.66
CA PRO A 261 -15.76 12.23 -8.33
C PRO A 261 -16.10 11.20 -7.24
N ALA A 262 -15.49 11.35 -6.06
CA ALA A 262 -15.77 10.46 -4.94
C ALA A 262 -17.26 10.54 -4.58
N TYR A 263 -17.94 9.40 -4.53
CA TYR A 263 -19.31 9.33 -4.02
C TYR A 263 -19.33 9.03 -2.51
N GLN A 264 -18.17 8.66 -1.95
CA GLN A 264 -18.01 8.44 -0.53
C GLN A 264 -16.57 8.72 -0.08
N ALA A 265 -16.45 9.36 1.08
CA ALA A 265 -15.21 9.53 1.83
C ALA A 265 -15.46 9.07 3.26
N ILE A 266 -14.65 8.15 3.78
CA ILE A 266 -14.84 7.54 5.11
C ILE A 266 -13.56 7.72 5.92
N SER A 267 -13.71 8.21 7.15
CA SER A 267 -12.60 8.17 8.11
C SER A 267 -12.30 6.72 8.48
N THR A 268 -11.04 6.35 8.27
CA THR A 268 -10.49 5.05 8.66
C THR A 268 -9.90 5.07 10.07
N ARG A 269 -9.94 6.22 10.74
CA ARG A 269 -9.40 6.37 12.10
C ARG A 269 -10.15 5.50 13.11
N ALA A 270 -9.39 4.87 14.01
CA ALA A 270 -9.92 4.08 15.11
C ALA A 270 -10.80 4.92 16.04
N ALA A 271 -11.95 4.36 16.46
CA ALA A 271 -12.81 4.99 17.46
C ALA A 271 -12.10 4.99 18.83
N GLY A 272 -11.95 6.16 19.46
CA GLY A 272 -11.36 6.24 20.81
C GLY A 272 -9.84 6.19 20.88
N ALA A 273 -9.13 6.25 19.73
CA ALA A 273 -7.69 6.49 19.75
C ALA A 273 -7.41 7.83 20.48
N PRO A 274 -6.55 7.86 21.51
CA PRO A 274 -6.27 9.09 22.24
C PRO A 274 -5.67 10.12 21.29
N VAL A 275 -6.35 11.27 21.14
CA VAL A 275 -5.81 12.41 20.43
C VAL A 275 -4.72 13.01 21.29
N VAL A 276 -3.46 12.73 20.97
CA VAL A 276 -2.33 13.45 21.58
C VAL A 276 -2.29 14.84 20.94
N GLY A 277 -3.05 15.78 21.49
CA GLY A 277 -3.13 17.16 20.98
C GLY A 277 -4.31 17.93 21.56
N ASN A 278 -4.07 19.16 22.00
CA ASN A 278 -5.10 20.02 22.59
C ASN A 278 -6.07 20.48 21.49
N ARG A 279 -7.34 20.05 21.54
CA ARG A 279 -8.37 20.30 20.50
C ARG A 279 -8.49 21.77 20.08
N GLY A 280 -8.30 22.71 21.02
CA GLY A 280 -8.31 24.15 20.74
C GLY A 280 -7.09 24.65 19.95
N LEU A 281 -5.92 24.05 20.14
CA LEU A 281 -4.69 24.43 19.42
C LEU A 281 -4.76 24.02 17.95
N SER A 282 -5.31 22.83 17.63
CA SER A 282 -5.48 22.36 16.24
C SER A 282 -6.35 23.32 15.41
N HIS A 283 -7.41 23.87 15.99
CA HIS A 283 -8.28 24.84 15.33
C HIS A 283 -7.59 26.20 15.15
N CYS A 284 -6.90 26.70 16.18
CA CYS A 284 -6.15 27.96 16.10
C CYS A 284 -4.98 27.91 15.10
N LEU A 285 -4.24 26.79 15.04
CA LEU A 285 -3.13 26.59 14.11
C LEU A 285 -3.56 26.76 12.65
N ARG A 286 -4.79 26.39 12.28
CA ARG A 286 -5.33 26.60 10.94
C ARG A 286 -5.54 28.07 10.60
N CYS A 287 -5.93 28.89 11.59
CA CYS A 287 -6.13 30.33 11.39
C CYS A 287 -4.81 31.10 11.33
N VAL A 288 -3.74 30.55 11.93
CA VAL A 288 -2.42 31.19 12.03
C VAL A 288 -1.46 30.73 10.93
N LEU A 289 -1.52 29.46 10.51
CA LEU A 289 -0.65 28.91 9.46
C LEU A 289 -1.34 28.96 8.10
N SER A 290 -0.87 29.85 7.22
CA SER A 290 -1.30 29.81 5.83
C SER A 290 -0.70 28.58 5.11
N PRO A 291 -1.46 27.93 4.20
CA PRO A 291 -0.92 26.83 3.37
C PRO A 291 0.28 27.25 2.53
N SER A 292 0.46 28.55 2.29
CA SER A 292 1.62 29.10 1.57
C SER A 292 2.87 29.16 2.43
N LEU A 293 2.78 29.27 3.77
CA LEU A 293 3.95 29.32 4.66
C LEU A 293 4.53 27.92 4.95
N VAL A 294 3.65 26.91 5.08
CA VAL A 294 4.03 25.55 5.49
C VAL A 294 4.61 24.71 4.33
N ARG A 295 4.17 24.97 3.10
CA ARG A 295 4.61 24.21 1.90
C ARG A 295 6.10 24.35 1.57
N TRP A 296 6.75 25.47 1.94
CA TRP A 296 8.17 25.70 1.66
C TRP A 296 9.13 24.84 2.49
N HIS A 297 8.62 24.14 3.50
CA HIS A 297 9.42 23.31 4.41
C HIS A 297 8.74 21.98 4.71
N ALA A 298 8.29 21.27 3.67
CA ALA A 298 7.47 20.07 3.85
C ALA A 298 8.19 18.92 4.58
N ASP A 299 9.52 18.77 4.47
CA ASP A 299 10.29 17.78 5.26
C ASP A 299 10.36 18.15 6.74
N LEU A 300 10.53 19.43 7.03
CA LEU A 300 10.45 19.95 8.39
C LEU A 300 9.03 19.79 8.93
N ALA A 301 8.00 20.11 8.14
CA ALA A 301 6.61 19.98 8.53
C ALA A 301 6.24 18.51 8.77
N PHE A 302 6.72 17.59 7.95
CA PHE A 302 6.58 16.14 8.17
C PHE A 302 7.27 15.72 9.46
N SER A 303 8.51 16.17 9.68
CA SER A 303 9.26 15.88 10.91
C SER A 303 8.58 16.42 12.17
N VAL A 304 8.04 17.65 12.11
CA VAL A 304 7.26 18.27 13.18
C VAL A 304 5.95 17.51 13.39
N ALA A 305 5.26 17.13 12.31
CA ALA A 305 4.03 16.34 12.38
C ALA A 305 4.25 14.99 13.06
N MET A 306 5.39 14.32 12.80
CA MET A 306 5.75 13.06 13.45
C MET A 306 5.90 13.26 14.96
N ARG A 307 6.66 14.29 15.36
CA ARG A 307 6.87 14.61 16.78
C ARG A 307 5.58 15.06 17.48
N ALA A 308 4.66 15.66 16.74
CA ALA A 308 3.34 16.07 17.23
C ALA A 308 2.27 14.98 17.10
N GLY A 309 2.67 13.72 16.92
CA GLY A 309 1.79 12.55 16.98
C GLY A 309 0.86 12.39 15.79
N MET A 310 1.40 12.41 14.56
CA MET A 310 0.61 12.04 13.38
C MET A 310 0.42 10.52 13.26
N SER A 311 -0.74 10.13 12.77
CA SER A 311 -1.05 8.76 12.35
C SER A 311 -1.22 8.70 10.84
N THR A 312 -0.91 7.55 10.26
CA THR A 312 -0.98 7.34 8.81
C THR A 312 -1.72 6.06 8.48
N ALA A 313 -2.66 6.14 7.54
CA ALA A 313 -3.19 4.95 6.87
C ALA A 313 -2.07 4.37 5.99
N SER A 314 -1.78 3.07 6.15
CA SER A 314 -0.57 2.46 5.62
C SER A 314 -0.82 1.43 4.52
N ALA A 315 -1.76 0.50 4.74
CA ALA A 315 -2.12 -0.53 3.76
C ALA A 315 -3.64 -0.70 3.64
N ILE A 316 -4.09 -1.18 2.47
CA ILE A 316 -5.47 -1.55 2.15
C ILE A 316 -5.51 -2.99 1.64
N ALA A 317 -6.52 -3.75 2.05
CA ALA A 317 -6.82 -5.06 1.48
C ALA A 317 -8.34 -5.19 1.31
N VAL A 318 -8.78 -5.85 0.25
CA VAL A 318 -10.20 -6.11 0.00
C VAL A 318 -10.44 -7.60 0.11
N HIS A 319 -11.29 -7.99 1.05
CA HIS A 319 -11.80 -9.36 1.15
C HIS A 319 -12.94 -9.52 0.16
N THR A 320 -12.65 -10.09 -1.00
CA THR A 320 -13.51 -10.04 -2.19
C THR A 320 -14.83 -10.77 -1.97
N THR A 321 -14.82 -11.88 -1.22
CA THR A 321 -16.02 -12.67 -0.90
C THR A 321 -17.06 -11.88 -0.11
N SER A 322 -16.64 -11.09 0.88
CA SER A 322 -17.57 -10.31 1.71
C SER A 322 -17.69 -8.84 1.31
N GLY A 323 -16.79 -8.36 0.44
CA GLY A 323 -16.63 -6.95 0.12
C GLY A 323 -16.11 -6.11 1.30
N VAL A 324 -15.57 -6.71 2.37
CA VAL A 324 -14.97 -5.95 3.47
C VAL A 324 -13.66 -5.33 3.03
N VAL A 325 -13.46 -4.04 3.34
CA VAL A 325 -12.20 -3.33 3.13
C VAL A 325 -11.48 -3.22 4.45
N LEU A 326 -10.26 -3.74 4.50
CA LEU A 326 -9.38 -3.72 5.66
C LEU A 326 -8.36 -2.60 5.48
N VAL A 327 -8.11 -1.83 6.54
CA VAL A 327 -7.16 -0.71 6.55
C VAL A 327 -6.26 -0.80 7.77
N SER A 328 -4.95 -0.79 7.57
CA SER A 328 -3.97 -0.70 8.67
C SER A 328 -3.51 0.73 8.89
N HIS A 329 -3.33 1.10 10.16
CA HIS A 329 -2.84 2.40 10.60
C HIS A 329 -1.56 2.23 11.38
N ARG A 330 -0.61 3.13 11.16
CA ARG A 330 0.59 3.24 11.99
C ARG A 330 0.72 4.65 12.56
N HIS A 331 1.04 4.72 13.84
CA HIS A 331 1.37 5.97 14.50
C HIS A 331 2.87 6.23 14.38
N LEU A 332 3.24 7.38 13.83
CA LEU A 332 4.65 7.76 13.71
C LEU A 332 5.09 8.32 15.07
N GLY A 333 6.22 7.82 15.62
CA GLY A 333 6.72 8.23 16.94
C GLY A 333 6.33 7.32 18.12
N GLY A 334 6.01 6.03 17.89
CA GLY A 334 5.89 5.02 18.96
C GLY A 334 4.48 4.85 19.56
N GLY A 335 3.44 5.29 18.84
CA GLY A 335 2.05 5.13 19.27
C GLY A 335 1.38 3.85 18.76
N ARG A 336 0.17 3.58 19.28
CA ARG A 336 -0.62 2.41 18.94
C ARG A 336 -1.11 2.43 17.48
N SER A 337 -1.05 1.28 16.86
CA SER A 337 -1.48 0.96 15.50
C SER A 337 -2.80 0.21 15.53
N TRP A 338 -3.57 0.35 14.45
CA TRP A 338 -4.95 -0.13 14.41
C TRP A 338 -5.26 -0.82 13.09
N LEU A 339 -6.11 -1.83 13.15
CA LEU A 339 -6.78 -2.41 12.01
C LEU A 339 -8.24 -1.97 12.02
N VAL A 340 -8.73 -1.46 10.90
CA VAL A 340 -10.13 -1.07 10.74
C VAL A 340 -10.76 -1.86 9.60
N ALA A 341 -11.87 -2.52 9.91
CA ALA A 341 -12.70 -3.19 8.91
C ALA A 341 -13.87 -2.28 8.50
N LEU A 342 -14.00 -2.00 7.21
CA LEU A 342 -15.11 -1.25 6.64
C LEU A 342 -16.03 -2.23 5.93
N ARG A 343 -17.30 -2.26 6.33
CA ARG A 343 -18.28 -3.20 5.80
C ARG A 343 -19.05 -2.57 4.67
N ALA A 344 -19.10 -3.28 3.56
CA ALA A 344 -19.95 -2.93 2.46
C ALA A 344 -21.43 -3.14 2.78
N PHE A 345 -22.29 -2.27 2.25
CA PHE A 345 -23.73 -2.44 2.20
C PHE A 345 -24.27 -1.90 0.88
N ALA A 346 -25.38 -2.47 0.42
CA ALA A 346 -26.12 -1.92 -0.70
C ALA A 346 -26.89 -0.69 -0.22
N ASP A 347 -26.66 0.47 -0.84
CA ASP A 347 -27.46 1.68 -0.56
C ASP A 347 -28.69 1.67 -1.48
N PRO A 348 -29.91 1.41 -0.95
CA PRO A 348 -31.12 1.32 -1.77
C PRO A 348 -31.53 2.67 -2.35
N LEU A 349 -30.99 3.78 -1.84
CA LEU A 349 -31.26 5.13 -2.35
C LEU A 349 -30.30 5.51 -3.48
N PHE A 350 -29.25 4.73 -3.72
CA PHE A 350 -28.31 4.94 -4.81
C PHE A 350 -28.77 4.19 -6.06
N LEU A 351 -29.68 4.81 -6.82
CA LEU A 351 -30.12 4.27 -8.10
C LEU A 351 -28.96 4.32 -9.11
N PRO A 352 -28.68 3.24 -9.85
CA PRO A 352 -27.66 3.26 -10.89
C PRO A 352 -28.02 4.32 -11.93
N ILE A 353 -27.15 5.32 -12.08
CA ILE A 353 -27.38 6.52 -12.91
C ILE A 353 -27.44 6.17 -14.41
N SER A 354 -27.11 4.92 -14.79
CA SER A 354 -27.17 4.43 -16.17
C SER A 354 -27.25 2.90 -16.22
N ARG A 355 -27.85 2.36 -17.30
CA ARG A 355 -27.75 0.93 -17.63
C ARG A 355 -26.28 0.51 -17.63
N GLY A 356 -25.91 -0.50 -16.84
CA GLY A 356 -24.57 -1.07 -16.81
C GLY A 356 -23.68 -0.68 -15.62
N VAL A 357 -24.13 0.20 -14.71
CA VAL A 357 -23.42 0.48 -13.46
C VAL A 357 -24.07 -0.36 -12.35
N SER A 358 -23.29 -1.21 -11.66
CA SER A 358 -23.78 -1.91 -10.46
C SER A 358 -24.21 -0.89 -9.41
N ALA A 359 -25.15 -1.25 -8.52
CA ALA A 359 -25.48 -0.36 -7.40
C ALA A 359 -24.19 -0.01 -6.65
N ALA A 360 -23.90 1.28 -6.46
CA ALA A 360 -22.66 1.71 -5.84
C ALA A 360 -22.55 1.10 -4.44
N GLN A 361 -21.54 0.25 -4.24
CA GLN A 361 -21.25 -0.32 -2.93
C GLN A 361 -20.80 0.82 -2.01
N ARG A 362 -21.52 1.04 -0.90
CA ARG A 362 -21.13 1.99 0.14
C ARG A 362 -20.56 1.24 1.32
N TYR A 363 -19.68 1.90 2.06
CA TYR A 363 -19.00 1.31 3.19
C TYR A 363 -19.35 2.06 4.48
N SER A 364 -19.51 1.32 5.56
CA SER A 364 -19.63 1.85 6.91
C SER A 364 -18.47 1.35 7.76
N ARG A 365 -18.06 2.15 8.75
CA ARG A 365 -16.99 1.76 9.65
C ARG A 365 -17.47 0.62 10.56
N GLY A 366 -16.75 -0.49 10.53
CA GLY A 366 -16.95 -1.66 11.37
C GLY A 366 -15.97 -1.70 12.56
N PRO A 367 -15.65 -2.90 13.07
CA PRO A 367 -14.82 -3.06 14.25
C PRO A 367 -13.38 -2.57 14.02
N THR A 368 -12.75 -2.12 15.10
CA THR A 368 -11.34 -1.73 15.15
C THR A 368 -10.60 -2.69 16.08
N VAL A 369 -9.40 -3.13 15.67
CA VAL A 369 -8.52 -3.98 16.47
C VAL A 369 -7.20 -3.24 16.72
N GLU A 370 -6.70 -3.26 17.96
CA GLU A 370 -5.37 -2.74 18.29
C GLU A 370 -4.29 -3.73 17.87
N LEU A 371 -3.27 -3.29 17.15
CA LEU A 371 -2.22 -4.14 16.55
C LEU A 371 -0.83 -3.96 17.19
N GLY A 372 -0.72 -3.27 18.32
CA GLY A 372 0.58 -2.87 18.86
C GLY A 372 1.14 -1.64 18.14
N THR A 373 2.36 -1.69 17.63
CA THR A 373 3.08 -0.55 17.03
C THR A 373 3.53 -0.86 15.60
N ASN A 374 3.69 0.19 14.79
CA ASN A 374 4.19 0.16 13.41
C ASN A 374 3.51 -0.84 12.44
N ALA A 375 2.17 -0.90 12.40
CA ALA A 375 1.45 -1.77 11.47
C ALA A 375 1.49 -1.31 10.00
N ARG A 376 2.65 -1.51 9.35
CA ARG A 376 2.97 -0.94 8.03
C ARG A 376 2.30 -1.65 6.86
N HIS A 377 2.30 -2.98 6.85
CA HIS A 377 1.79 -3.78 5.74
C HIS A 377 0.86 -4.88 6.22
N MET A 378 -0.06 -5.28 5.37
CA MET A 378 -0.89 -6.46 5.58
C MET A 378 -1.21 -7.12 4.25
N VAL A 379 -1.53 -8.40 4.31
CA VAL A 379 -1.85 -9.20 3.14
C VAL A 379 -2.86 -10.28 3.53
N LEU A 380 -3.86 -10.48 2.68
CA LEU A 380 -4.73 -11.66 2.75
C LEU A 380 -3.99 -12.84 2.11
N ASP A 381 -4.10 -14.02 2.69
CA ASP A 381 -3.64 -15.22 2.02
C ASP A 381 -4.42 -15.44 0.70
N PRO A 382 -3.92 -16.24 -0.25
CA PRO A 382 -4.56 -16.41 -1.55
C PRO A 382 -5.99 -16.93 -1.48
N GLN A 383 -6.33 -17.72 -0.45
CA GLN A 383 -7.69 -18.19 -0.17
C GLN A 383 -8.56 -17.15 0.55
N GLN A 384 -7.97 -16.03 0.99
CA GLN A 384 -8.57 -14.96 1.79
C GLN A 384 -9.21 -15.43 3.11
N ARG A 385 -8.69 -16.52 3.69
CA ARG A 385 -9.12 -17.07 4.97
C ARG A 385 -8.25 -16.60 6.14
N ARG A 386 -7.07 -16.03 5.84
CA ARG A 386 -6.15 -15.45 6.83
C ARG A 386 -5.70 -14.07 6.41
N LEU A 387 -5.57 -13.18 7.39
CA LEU A 387 -4.96 -11.88 7.25
C LEU A 387 -3.68 -11.85 8.08
N LEU A 388 -2.55 -11.55 7.45
CA LEU A 388 -1.29 -11.32 8.12
C LEU A 388 -1.02 -9.81 8.16
N VAL A 389 -0.66 -9.30 9.33
CA VAL A 389 -0.34 -7.89 9.53
C VAL A 389 1.03 -7.77 10.17
N SER A 390 1.94 -7.00 9.55
CA SER A 390 3.22 -6.64 10.15
C SER A 390 2.98 -5.85 11.43
N VAL A 391 3.70 -6.16 12.50
CA VAL A 391 3.73 -5.38 13.74
C VAL A 391 5.18 -5.21 14.18
N GLU A 392 5.46 -4.31 15.12
CA GLU A 392 6.82 -4.16 15.64
C GLU A 392 7.35 -5.51 16.19
N GLY A 393 8.49 -5.94 15.66
CA GLY A 393 9.14 -7.19 16.06
C GLY A 393 8.45 -8.47 15.61
N GLY A 394 7.40 -8.41 14.76
CA GLY A 394 6.63 -9.62 14.49
C GLY A 394 5.51 -9.53 13.45
N LEU A 395 4.62 -10.53 13.52
CA LEU A 395 3.41 -10.64 12.72
C LEU A 395 2.22 -10.98 13.59
N ALA A 396 1.11 -10.26 13.39
CA ALA A 396 -0.20 -10.65 13.89
C ALA A 396 -0.97 -11.38 12.78
N VAL A 397 -1.58 -12.51 13.12
CA VAL A 397 -2.37 -13.35 12.21
C VAL A 397 -3.81 -13.39 12.68
N PHE A 398 -4.74 -13.20 11.76
CA PHE A 398 -6.17 -13.25 11.99
C PHE A 398 -6.80 -14.27 11.04
N THR A 399 -7.81 -14.99 11.51
CA THR A 399 -8.74 -15.67 10.61
C THR A 399 -9.74 -14.66 10.06
N VAL A 400 -10.18 -14.88 8.82
CA VAL A 400 -11.19 -14.08 8.14
C VAL A 400 -12.35 -15.00 7.77
N SER A 401 -13.53 -14.72 8.32
CA SER A 401 -14.73 -15.49 7.99
C SER A 401 -15.23 -15.15 6.58
N PRO A 402 -16.11 -15.98 5.97
CA PRO A 402 -16.76 -15.63 4.71
C PRO A 402 -17.56 -14.32 4.75
N THR A 403 -18.00 -13.88 5.94
CA THR A 403 -18.68 -12.59 6.15
C THR A 403 -17.70 -11.43 6.44
N GLY A 404 -16.39 -11.70 6.38
CA GLY A 404 -15.31 -10.75 6.66
C GLY A 404 -15.16 -10.38 8.13
N GLU A 405 -15.60 -11.24 9.05
CA GLU A 405 -15.28 -11.09 10.47
C GLU A 405 -13.85 -11.54 10.75
N LEU A 406 -13.14 -10.74 11.55
CA LEU A 406 -11.78 -11.01 11.95
C LEU A 406 -11.75 -11.63 13.34
N SER A 407 -10.99 -12.70 13.51
CA SER A 407 -10.65 -13.24 14.83
C SER A 407 -9.14 -13.36 14.94
N HIS A 408 -8.57 -12.78 16.00
CA HIS A 408 -7.14 -12.90 16.27
C HIS A 408 -6.79 -14.37 16.52
N LEU A 409 -5.75 -14.84 15.85
CA LEU A 409 -5.30 -16.22 15.91
C LEU A 409 -4.00 -16.33 16.70
N ALA A 410 -2.97 -15.57 16.31
CA ALA A 410 -1.68 -15.53 17.00
C ALA A 410 -0.93 -14.22 16.72
N THR A 411 0.04 -13.91 17.58
CA THR A 411 1.07 -12.91 17.30
C THR A 411 2.43 -13.55 17.53
N SER A 412 3.25 -13.62 16.49
CA SER A 412 4.57 -14.22 16.55
C SER A 412 5.66 -13.17 16.61
N VAL A 413 6.58 -13.34 17.55
CA VAL A 413 7.80 -12.52 17.66
C VAL A 413 8.86 -13.13 16.76
N LEU A 414 9.42 -12.30 15.90
CA LEU A 414 10.48 -12.69 14.98
C LEU A 414 11.85 -12.40 15.60
N PRO A 415 12.92 -13.10 15.16
CA PRO A 415 14.26 -12.89 15.65
C PRO A 415 14.70 -11.43 15.54
N GLN A 416 15.46 -10.95 16.53
CA GLN A 416 16.07 -9.61 16.47
C GLN A 416 17.05 -9.51 15.31
N GLU A 417 17.14 -8.32 14.71
CA GLU A 417 18.13 -8.00 13.69
C GLU A 417 18.89 -6.73 14.12
N GLY A 418 20.22 -6.77 14.07
CA GLY A 418 21.06 -5.59 14.36
C GLY A 418 20.97 -5.06 15.80
N GLY A 419 20.55 -5.87 16.78
CA GLY A 419 20.44 -5.48 18.19
C GLY A 419 19.11 -4.81 18.57
N GLY A 420 18.11 -4.82 17.68
CA GLY A 420 16.76 -4.31 17.94
C GLY A 420 15.65 -5.25 17.43
N ALA A 421 14.40 -4.88 17.70
CA ALA A 421 13.24 -5.58 17.15
C ALA A 421 13.25 -5.50 15.61
N VAL A 422 12.98 -6.62 14.94
CA VAL A 422 12.91 -6.62 13.47
C VAL A 422 11.77 -5.72 12.99
N THR A 423 12.06 -4.93 11.96
CA THR A 423 11.06 -4.11 11.29
C THR A 423 10.63 -4.81 10.01
N VAL A 424 9.39 -5.29 9.97
CA VAL A 424 8.80 -5.91 8.79
C VAL A 424 8.22 -4.82 7.88
N GLY A 425 8.83 -4.64 6.71
CA GLY A 425 8.43 -3.63 5.72
C GLY A 425 7.30 -4.07 4.81
N CYS A 426 7.29 -5.35 4.44
CA CYS A 426 6.33 -5.98 3.53
C CYS A 426 6.21 -7.48 3.84
N VAL A 427 5.04 -8.05 3.54
CA VAL A 427 4.69 -9.46 3.76
C VAL A 427 4.10 -9.99 2.47
N ALA A 428 4.56 -11.15 2.00
CA ALA A 428 3.90 -11.91 0.93
C ALA A 428 3.63 -13.34 1.36
N VAL A 429 2.48 -13.87 0.95
CA VAL A 429 2.08 -15.26 1.16
C VAL A 429 2.10 -15.97 -0.17
N VAL A 430 2.68 -17.16 -0.20
CA VAL A 430 2.69 -18.02 -1.38
C VAL A 430 1.42 -18.87 -1.42
N GLY A 431 0.74 -18.88 -2.55
CA GLY A 431 -0.35 -19.83 -2.81
C GLY A 431 0.19 -21.23 -3.06
N ALA A 432 -0.59 -22.26 -2.75
CA ALA A 432 -0.25 -23.61 -3.18
C ALA A 432 -0.24 -23.66 -4.71
N GLY A 433 0.92 -23.98 -5.27
CA GLY A 433 1.15 -24.10 -6.70
C GLY A 433 0.62 -25.39 -7.31
#